data_AF-A0A6N7W820-F1
#
_entry.id   AF-A0A6N7W820-F1
#
_cell.length_a   1.000
_cell.length_b   1.000
_cell.length_c   1.000
_cell.angle_alpha   90.00
_cell.angle_beta   90.00
_cell.angle_gamma   90.00
#
_symmetry.space_group_name_H-M   'P 1'
#
loop_
_entity.id
_entity.type
_entity.pdbx_description
1 polymer ?
#
loop_
_entity_poly.entity_id
_entity_poly.type
_entity_poly.pdbx_seq_one_letter_code
_entity_poly.pdbx_strand_id
1 'polypeptide(L)' 'MAFMAAGALRALADIGANIPKGILLVGWDDTDVARFSLPSITTIHSTRQGEHC' A
#
# COMPACT_ATOMS: atom_id res chain seq x y z
N MET A 1 -3.05 4.15 6.27
CA MET A 1 -3.83 4.50 5.06
C MET A 1 -3.67 3.44 3.97
N ALA A 2 -3.79 2.15 4.29
CA ALA A 2 -3.60 1.08 3.31
C ALA A 2 -4.70 1.01 2.22
N PHE A 3 -5.95 1.34 2.55
CA PHE A 3 -7.05 1.35 1.58
C PHE A 3 -6.86 2.40 0.47
N MET A 4 -6.29 3.56 0.79
CA MET A 4 -5.98 4.57 -0.23
C MET A 4 -4.89 4.09 -1.17
N ALA A 5 -3.85 3.43 -0.64
CA ALA A 5 -2.81 2.84 -1.47
C ALA A 5 -3.37 1.74 -2.38
N ALA A 6 -4.28 0.89 -1.89
CA ALA A 6 -4.95 -0.12 -2.72
C ALA A 6 -5.83 0.51 -3.82
N GLY A 7 -6.55 1.60 -3.50
CA GLY A 7 -7.31 2.37 -4.50
C GLY A 7 -6.40 2.99 -5.57
N ALA A 8 -5.27 3.58 -5.16
CA ALA A 8 -4.27 4.11 -6.08
C ALA A 8 -3.67 3.01 -6.97
N LEU A 9 -3.33 1.85 -6.39
CA LEU A 9 -2.85 0.69 -7.13
C LEU A 9 -3.85 0.27 -8.21
N ARG A 10 -5.14 0.23 -7.88
CA ARG A 10 -6.21 -0.10 -8.84
C ARG A 10 -6.31 0.94 -9.96
N ALA A 11 -6.34 2.22 -9.62
CA ALA A 11 -6.44 3.29 -10.62
C ALA A 11 -5.22 3.30 -11.57
N LEU A 12 -4.03 3.02 -11.05
CA LEU A 12 -2.80 2.90 -11.85
C LEU A 12 -2.84 1.67 -12.76
N ALA A 13 -3.41 0.55 -12.30
CA ALA A 13 -3.63 -0.62 -13.14
C ALA A 13 -4.65 -0.34 -14.26
N ASP A 14 -5.72 0.41 -14.00
CA ASP A 14 -6.74 0.75 -15.00
C ASP A 14 -6.17 1.59 -16.16
N ILE A 15 -5.10 2.38 -15.92
CA ILE A 15 -4.40 3.13 -16.97
C ILE A 15 -3.20 2.38 -17.56
N GLY A 16 -2.99 1.12 -17.18
CA GLY A 16 -1.87 0.30 -17.65
C GLY A 16 -0.49 0.72 -17.13
N ALA A 17 -0.44 1.47 -16.02
CA ALA A 17 0.83 1.86 -15.41
C ALA A 17 1.54 0.64 -14.82
N ASN A 18 2.87 0.61 -14.95
CA ASN A 18 3.67 -0.51 -14.47
C ASN A 18 4.18 -0.24 -13.04
N ILE A 19 3.68 -1.01 -12.07
CA ILE A 19 4.19 -1.01 -10.70
C ILE A 19 4.94 -2.34 -10.47
N PRO A 20 6.18 -2.33 -9.94
CA PRO A 20 6.93 -1.16 -9.46
C PRO A 20 7.83 -0.47 -10.52
N LYS A 21 7.84 -0.93 -11.78
CA LYS A 21 8.90 -0.52 -12.74
C LYS A 21 8.82 0.93 -13.20
N GLY A 22 7.62 1.48 -13.35
CA GLY A 22 7.38 2.85 -13.80
C GLY A 22 6.98 3.79 -12.67
N ILE A 23 6.26 3.27 -11.67
CA ILE A 23 5.80 4.05 -10.52
C ILE A 23 6.05 3.22 -9.26
N LEU A 24 6.67 3.86 -8.27
CA LEU A 24 6.78 3.31 -6.93
C LEU A 24 5.55 3.75 -6.11
N LEU A 25 4.97 2.79 -5.39
CA LEU A 25 3.82 3.01 -4.53
C LEU A 25 4.16 2.58 -3.11
N VAL A 26 3.94 3.47 -2.15
CA VAL A 26 4.14 3.21 -0.72
C VAL A 26 2.87 3.56 0.06
N GLY A 27 2.45 2.65 0.93
CA GLY A 27 1.32 2.80 1.84
C GLY A 27 1.74 3.04 3.30
N TRP A 28 0.75 2.98 4.19
CA TRP A 28 0.91 3.23 5.63
C TRP A 28 -0.04 2.29 6.43
N ASP A 29 0.39 1.79 7.59
CA ASP A 29 -0.29 0.91 8.57
C ASP A 29 -0.02 -0.61 8.46
N ASP A 30 0.70 -1.11 7.45
CA ASP A 30 1.07 -2.55 7.37
C ASP A 30 -0.08 -3.55 7.61
N THR A 31 -1.15 -3.36 6.83
CA THR A 31 -2.39 -4.16 6.95
C THR A 31 -2.42 -5.34 5.97
N ASP A 32 -3.32 -6.31 6.20
CA ASP A 32 -3.55 -7.45 5.29
C ASP A 32 -3.88 -7.03 3.86
N VAL A 33 -4.59 -5.91 3.67
CA VAL A 33 -4.91 -5.37 2.34
C VAL A 33 -3.62 -5.06 1.56
N ALA A 34 -2.62 -4.48 2.21
CA ALA A 34 -1.34 -4.19 1.57
C ALA A 34 -0.58 -5.49 1.22
N ARG A 35 -0.65 -6.50 2.09
CA ARG A 35 0.02 -7.80 1.93
C ARG A 35 -0.58 -8.64 0.79
N PHE A 36 -1.90 -8.67 0.65
CA PHE A 36 -2.61 -9.49 -0.33
C PHE A 36 -2.99 -8.75 -1.63
N SER A 37 -2.58 -7.49 -1.78
CA SER A 37 -2.69 -6.78 -3.05
C SER A 37 -1.74 -7.37 -4.12
N LEU A 38 -2.05 -7.14 -5.40
CA LEU A 38 -1.23 -7.59 -6.52
C LEU A 38 -0.86 -6.41 -7.45
N PRO A 39 0.42 -6.00 -7.50
CA PRO A 39 1.53 -6.38 -6.60
C PRO A 39 1.27 -6.02 -5.13
N SER A 40 2.01 -6.64 -4.21
CA SER A 40 1.95 -6.27 -2.79
C SER A 40 2.43 -4.82 -2.60
N ILE A 41 1.83 -4.13 -1.63
CA ILE A 41 2.09 -2.71 -1.40
C ILE A 41 3.15 -2.57 -0.32
N THR A 42 4.31 -2.01 -0.68
CA THR A 42 5.32 -1.57 0.29
C THR A 42 4.69 -0.57 1.25
N THR A 43 4.90 -0.72 2.56
CA THR A 43 4.21 0.11 3.56
C THR A 43 5.12 0.41 4.73
N ILE A 44 4.85 1.53 5.39
CA ILE A 44 5.42 1.85 6.69
C ILE A 44 4.55 1.19 7.76
N HIS A 45 5.18 0.41 8.62
CA HIS A 45 4.55 -0.11 9.84
C HIS A 45 4.55 1.02 10.87
N SER A 46 3.36 1.52 11.21
CA SER A 46 3.20 2.50 12.29
C SER A 46 2.53 1.81 13.45
N THR A 47 3.25 1.70 14.56
CA THR A 47 2.63 1.39 15.83
C THR A 47 1.67 2.52 16.21
N ARG A 48 0.50 2.20 16.76
CA ARG A 48 -0.39 3.19 17.37
C ARG A 48 0.37 3.78 18.56
N GLN A 49 0.48 5.11 18.62
CA GLN A 49 0.94 5.78 19.84
C GLN A 49 -0.06 5.46 20.97
N GLY A 50 0.22 4.43 21.76
CA GLY A 50 -0.69 3.87 22.76
C GLY A 50 -0.43 2.41 23.14
N GLU A 51 0.41 1.68 22.42
CA GLU A 51 0.79 0.29 22.74
C GLU A 51 2.15 0.14 23.45
N HIS A 52 2.65 1.23 24.07
CA HIS A 52 3.62 1.10 25.16
C HIS A 52 2.86 0.81 26.45
N CYS A 53 2.96 -0.42 26.95
CA CYS A 53 2.80 -0.70 28.38
C CYS A 53 3.97 -0.10 29.16
#